data_AF-A0A8A3P3H4-F1
#
_entry.id   AF-A0A8A3P3H4-F1
#
_cell.length_a   1.000
_cell.length_b   1.000
_cell.length_c   1.000
_cell.angle_alpha   90.00
_cell.angle_beta   90.00
_cell.angle_gamma   90.00
#
_symmetry.space_group_name_H-M   'P 1'
#
loop_
_entity.id
_entity.type
_entity.pdbx_description
1 polymer ?
#
loop_
_entity_poly.entity_id
_entity_poly.type
_entity_poly.pdbx_seq_one_letter_code
_entity_poly.pdbx_strand_id
1 'polypeptide(L)'
;MTKFSFFLLFVSLLASMINAQKSWGAGFLNNNQCNIASLFYNDGQKSPDFDKLFIECPPNTGKILNIHLNPCIGVNDGQMKWNTQKPFFRRKCYGCRVDQYALSCSCVANNGTIIHGSRLGLNMGISLVNGKLVCHN
;
A
#
# COMPACT_ATOMS: atom_id res chain seq x y z
N MET A 1 -0.80 0.83 57.88
CA MET A 1 -0.34 0.05 56.71
C MET A 1 -1.50 -0.20 55.76
N THR A 2 -1.68 0.66 54.77
CA THR A 2 -2.58 0.46 53.61
C THR A 2 -1.97 1.28 52.47
N LYS A 3 -1.04 0.64 51.75
CA LYS A 3 -1.28 0.06 50.42
C LYS A 3 -1.33 1.12 49.33
N PHE A 4 -0.12 1.51 48.92
CA PHE A 4 0.25 1.85 47.55
C PHE A 4 -0.53 0.98 46.55
N SER A 5 -1.65 1.48 46.01
CA SER A 5 -2.39 0.69 45.01
C SER A 5 -3.30 1.54 44.11
N PHE A 6 -2.87 2.74 43.74
CA PHE A 6 -3.55 3.53 42.70
C PHE A 6 -2.62 4.05 41.60
N PHE A 7 -1.32 4.19 41.86
CA PHE A 7 -0.38 4.73 40.86
C PHE A 7 0.05 3.72 39.78
N LEU A 8 -0.14 2.42 40.01
CA LEU A 8 0.28 1.36 39.09
C LEU A 8 -0.71 1.10 37.93
N LEU A 9 -1.97 1.51 38.05
CA LEU A 9 -2.98 1.26 37.00
C LEU A 9 -2.90 2.24 35.83
N PHE A 10 -2.32 3.43 36.03
CA PHE A 10 -2.20 4.43 34.97
C PHE A 10 -1.01 4.18 34.03
N VAL A 11 0.05 3.53 34.49
CA VAL A 11 1.22 3.23 33.64
C VAL A 11 0.93 2.08 32.66
N SER A 12 0.02 1.16 33.00
CA SER A 12 -0.38 0.06 32.11
C SER A 12 -1.28 0.48 30.94
N LEU A 13 -2.00 1.61 31.03
CA LEU A 13 -2.81 2.12 29.92
C LEU A 13 -2.00 2.94 28.90
N LEU A 14 -0.89 3.55 29.30
CA LEU A 14 0.01 4.24 28.35
C LEU A 14 0.88 3.26 27.55
N ALA A 15 1.23 2.10 28.11
CA ALA A 15 2.04 1.10 27.41
C ALA A 15 1.29 0.42 26.24
N SER A 16 -0.04 0.39 26.24
CA SER A 16 -0.85 -0.17 25.15
C SER A 16 -0.92 0.72 23.90
N MET A 17 -0.53 1.99 23.98
CA MET A 17 -0.54 2.90 22.81
C MET A 17 0.79 2.97 22.07
N ILE A 18 1.88 2.40 22.61
CA ILE A 18 3.21 2.49 21.99
C ILE A 18 3.42 1.37 20.95
N ASN A 19 2.68 0.26 21.02
CA ASN A 19 2.84 -0.87 20.09
C ASN A 19 1.98 -0.79 18.81
N ALA A 20 1.29 0.32 18.55
CA ALA A 20 0.64 0.55 17.25
C ALA A 20 1.62 1.00 16.15
N GLN A 21 2.84 1.41 16.50
CA GLN A 21 3.97 1.49 15.56
C GLN A 21 4.65 0.13 15.44
N LYS A 22 3.88 -0.92 15.17
CA LYS A 22 4.47 -2.11 14.56
C LYS A 22 5.02 -1.64 13.22
N SER A 23 6.34 -1.71 13.08
CA SER A 23 7.15 -1.47 11.88
C SER A 23 6.42 -1.87 10.60
N TRP A 24 5.81 -0.90 9.92
CA TRP A 24 5.49 -1.03 8.49
C TRP A 24 6.77 -0.59 7.80
N GLY A 25 7.30 -1.48 6.96
CA GLY A 25 8.65 -1.40 6.39
C GLY A 25 8.98 -0.02 5.82
N ALA A 26 10.28 0.27 5.74
CA ALA A 26 10.83 1.52 5.25
C ALA A 26 10.31 1.88 3.84
N GLY A 27 9.11 2.47 3.78
CA GLY A 27 8.38 2.75 2.56
C GLY A 27 9.26 3.50 1.57
N PHE A 28 9.05 3.27 0.27
CA PHE A 28 9.91 3.86 -0.77
C PHE A 28 9.90 5.40 -0.80
N LEU A 29 8.95 6.06 -0.12
CA LEU A 29 8.92 7.51 0.07
C LEU A 29 9.73 7.99 1.27
N ASN A 30 10.14 7.10 2.18
CA ASN A 30 10.93 7.50 3.34
C ASN A 30 12.30 8.03 2.88
N ASN A 31 12.71 9.17 3.45
CA ASN A 31 14.01 9.82 3.21
C ASN A 31 14.26 10.33 1.77
N ASN A 32 13.23 10.85 1.07
CA ASN A 32 13.37 11.42 -0.29
C ASN A 32 14.02 10.46 -1.31
N GLN A 33 13.85 9.14 -1.11
CA GLN A 33 14.47 8.14 -1.97
C GLN A 33 13.82 8.01 -3.35
N CYS A 34 12.58 8.48 -3.50
CA CYS A 34 11.80 8.33 -4.72
C CYS A 34 10.76 9.45 -4.87
N ASN A 35 10.47 9.84 -6.12
CA ASN A 35 9.28 10.59 -6.52
C ASN A 35 8.36 9.65 -7.33
N ILE A 36 7.06 9.67 -7.04
CA ILE A 36 6.10 8.91 -7.85
C ILE A 36 5.95 9.59 -9.20
N ALA A 37 6.37 8.90 -10.25
CA ALA A 37 6.42 9.42 -11.62
C ALA A 37 5.15 9.14 -12.45
N SER A 38 4.07 8.65 -11.82
CA SER A 38 2.77 8.26 -12.40
C SER A 38 2.60 6.77 -12.68
N LEU A 39 1.34 6.31 -12.67
CA LEU A 39 0.96 5.10 -13.41
C LEU A 39 0.83 5.50 -14.88
N PHE A 40 1.68 4.96 -15.74
CA PHE A 40 1.43 5.02 -17.17
C PHE A 40 0.41 3.94 -17.52
N TYR A 41 -0.74 4.39 -18.04
CA TYR A 41 -1.57 3.54 -18.87
C TYR A 41 -0.96 3.57 -20.26
N ASN A 42 -0.82 2.41 -20.90
CA ASN A 42 -0.84 2.45 -22.36
C ASN A 42 -2.23 2.94 -22.76
N ASP A 43 -2.28 4.21 -23.16
CA ASP A 43 -3.47 5.00 -23.50
C ASP A 43 -4.42 4.24 -24.44
N GLY A 44 -5.72 4.30 -24.12
CA GLY A 44 -6.80 4.08 -25.08
C GLY A 44 -7.25 2.64 -25.34
N GLN A 45 -6.59 1.61 -24.81
CA GLN A 45 -7.12 0.25 -24.85
C GLN A 45 -7.57 -0.20 -23.45
N LYS A 46 -8.47 -1.18 -23.37
CA LYS A 46 -8.68 -2.01 -22.16
C LYS A 46 -7.31 -2.59 -21.77
N SER A 47 -6.49 -1.81 -21.05
CA SER A 47 -5.04 -1.97 -21.13
C SER A 47 -4.64 -3.20 -20.31
N PRO A 48 -4.00 -4.20 -20.93
CA PRO A 48 -3.66 -5.47 -20.31
C PRO A 48 -2.59 -5.37 -19.22
N ASP A 49 -2.13 -4.17 -18.82
CA ASP A 49 -0.99 -3.94 -17.90
C ASP A 49 -1.22 -2.87 -16.80
N PHE A 50 -2.46 -2.64 -16.30
CA PHE A 50 -2.70 -1.65 -15.22
C PHE A 50 -2.12 -2.03 -13.83
N ASP A 51 -1.32 -3.09 -13.74
CA ASP A 51 -0.64 -3.52 -12.52
C ASP A 51 0.84 -3.14 -12.45
N LYS A 52 1.42 -2.54 -13.49
CA LYS A 52 2.79 -2.04 -13.42
C LYS A 52 2.81 -0.62 -12.88
N LEU A 53 3.50 -0.40 -11.78
CA LEU A 53 3.78 0.91 -11.21
C LEU A 53 5.19 1.35 -11.59
N PHE A 54 5.32 2.57 -12.10
CA PHE A 54 6.60 3.19 -12.43
C PHE A 54 6.89 4.31 -11.43
N ILE A 55 8.10 4.35 -10.90
CA ILE A 55 8.53 5.29 -9.85
C ILE A 55 9.93 5.76 -10.19
N GLU A 56 10.19 7.05 -10.09
CA GLU A 56 11.53 7.60 -10.27
C GLU A 56 12.29 7.56 -8.94
N CYS A 57 13.44 6.89 -8.91
CA CYS A 57 14.27 6.74 -7.71
C CYS A 57 15.77 6.72 -8.07
N PRO A 58 16.60 7.67 -7.60
CA PRO A 58 16.27 8.85 -6.78
C PRO A 58 15.49 9.94 -7.54
N PRO A 59 14.85 10.89 -6.83
CA PRO A 59 14.15 12.02 -7.46
C PRO A 59 15.04 12.83 -8.40
N ASN A 60 14.49 13.29 -9.53
CA ASN A 60 15.14 14.18 -10.51
C ASN A 60 16.41 13.59 -11.15
N THR A 61 16.52 12.25 -11.19
CA THR A 61 17.64 11.55 -11.83
C THR A 61 17.25 10.96 -13.18
N GLY A 62 15.95 10.92 -13.51
CA GLY A 62 15.41 10.19 -14.65
C GLY A 62 15.47 8.67 -14.51
N LYS A 63 15.95 8.15 -13.38
CA LYS A 63 16.05 6.71 -13.14
C LYS A 63 14.69 6.12 -12.77
N ILE A 64 14.02 5.51 -13.75
CA ILE A 64 12.71 4.88 -13.56
C ILE A 64 12.88 3.41 -13.11
N LEU A 65 12.28 3.09 -11.98
CA LEU A 65 12.07 1.73 -11.48
C LEU A 65 10.62 1.32 -11.74
N ASN A 66 10.36 0.01 -11.82
CA ASN A 66 9.01 -0.51 -11.95
C ASN A 66 8.76 -1.70 -11.02
N ILE A 67 7.48 -1.93 -10.70
CA ILE A 67 7.03 -3.06 -9.91
C ILE A 67 5.65 -3.52 -10.37
N HIS A 68 5.42 -4.83 -10.35
CA HIS A 68 4.11 -5.43 -10.57
C HIS A 68 3.32 -5.50 -9.27
N LEU A 69 2.19 -4.81 -9.21
CA LEU A 69 1.29 -4.73 -8.05
C LEU A 69 0.33 -5.92 -7.95
N ASN A 70 0.05 -6.61 -9.06
CA ASN A 70 -0.89 -7.73 -9.08
C ASN A 70 -0.54 -8.83 -8.08
N PRO A 71 0.72 -9.33 -8.00
CA PRO A 71 1.11 -10.33 -7.01
C PRO A 71 1.25 -9.79 -5.58
N CYS A 72 1.01 -8.49 -5.35
CA CYS A 72 1.18 -7.86 -4.03
C CYS A 72 -0.14 -7.46 -3.37
N ILE A 73 -1.17 -7.20 -4.16
CA ILE A 73 -2.44 -6.67 -3.69
C ILE A 73 -3.53 -7.72 -3.88
N GLY A 74 -4.29 -7.98 -2.81
CA GLY A 74 -5.55 -8.71 -2.89
C GLY A 74 -6.76 -7.82 -2.68
N VAL A 75 -7.93 -8.43 -2.81
CA VAL A 75 -9.23 -7.76 -2.63
C VAL A 75 -10.07 -8.57 -1.67
N ASN A 76 -10.44 -7.95 -0.55
CA ASN A 76 -11.38 -8.49 0.40
C ASN A 76 -12.63 -7.61 0.43
N ASP A 77 -13.75 -8.16 -0.05
CA ASP A 77 -15.05 -7.49 -0.09
C ASP A 77 -15.01 -6.09 -0.72
N GLY A 78 -14.42 -6.00 -1.92
CA GLY A 78 -14.27 -4.75 -2.65
C GLY A 78 -13.19 -3.80 -2.09
N GLN A 79 -12.52 -4.18 -1.00
CA GLN A 79 -11.41 -3.42 -0.42
C GLN A 79 -10.06 -4.02 -0.81
N MET A 80 -9.21 -3.22 -1.44
CA MET A 80 -7.81 -3.59 -1.70
C MET A 80 -7.01 -3.66 -0.41
N LYS A 81 -6.16 -4.67 -0.29
CA LYS A 81 -5.27 -4.86 0.87
C LYS A 81 -3.93 -5.41 0.42
N TRP A 82 -2.87 -4.99 1.11
CA TRP A 82 -1.58 -5.67 1.08
C TRP A 82 -1.71 -7.04 1.73
N ASN A 83 -0.83 -7.97 1.35
CA ASN A 83 -0.44 -9.13 2.16
C ASN A 83 -1.59 -10.10 2.39
N THR A 84 -2.39 -10.28 1.35
CA THR A 84 -3.47 -11.24 1.34
C THR A 84 -2.98 -12.60 0.85
N GLN A 85 -3.61 -13.67 1.32
CA GLN A 85 -3.37 -15.02 0.81
C GLN A 85 -3.78 -15.22 -0.66
N LYS A 86 -4.49 -14.25 -1.27
CA LYS A 86 -4.94 -14.29 -2.68
C LYS A 86 -4.58 -12.99 -3.39
N PRO A 87 -3.29 -12.72 -3.64
CA PRO A 87 -2.84 -11.46 -4.18
C PRO A 87 -2.98 -11.46 -5.71
N PHE A 88 -4.18 -11.11 -6.20
CA PHE A 88 -4.47 -10.93 -7.63
C PHE A 88 -5.60 -9.92 -7.83
N PHE A 89 -5.42 -8.68 -7.39
CA PHE A 89 -6.49 -7.67 -7.41
C PHE A 89 -7.06 -7.41 -8.81
N ARG A 90 -6.28 -7.62 -9.88
CA ARG A 90 -6.75 -7.44 -11.26
C ARG A 90 -7.96 -8.29 -11.64
N ARG A 91 -8.17 -9.42 -10.97
CA ARG A 91 -9.35 -10.28 -11.19
C ARG A 91 -10.64 -9.68 -10.64
N LYS A 92 -10.53 -8.73 -9.72
CA LYS A 92 -11.67 -8.14 -9.01
C LYS A 92 -11.74 -6.62 -9.14
N CYS A 93 -10.70 -5.95 -9.62
CA CYS A 93 -10.64 -4.49 -9.70
C CYS A 93 -10.40 -3.99 -11.13
N TYR A 94 -10.91 -2.80 -11.41
CA TYR A 94 -10.81 -2.11 -12.68
C TYR A 94 -10.85 -0.59 -12.50
N GLY A 95 -10.51 0.14 -13.56
CA GLY A 95 -10.46 1.61 -13.52
C GLY A 95 -9.48 2.16 -12.48
N CYS A 96 -8.41 1.40 -12.22
CA CYS A 96 -7.42 1.73 -11.21
C CYS A 96 -6.59 2.93 -11.63
N ARG A 97 -6.37 3.90 -10.74
CA ARG A 97 -5.52 5.09 -10.91
C ARG A 97 -4.67 5.36 -9.70
N VAL A 98 -3.51 5.98 -9.91
CA VAL A 98 -2.68 6.46 -8.81
C VAL A 98 -2.98 7.93 -8.60
N ASP A 99 -3.34 8.22 -7.37
CA ASP A 99 -3.64 9.55 -6.89
C ASP A 99 -2.69 9.83 -5.73
N GLN A 100 -1.74 10.72 -5.97
CA GLN A 100 -0.62 11.00 -5.08
C GLN A 100 0.15 9.72 -4.74
N TYR A 101 -0.08 9.18 -3.53
CA TYR A 101 0.63 8.03 -2.96
C TYR A 101 -0.27 6.80 -2.76
N ALA A 102 -1.46 6.79 -3.37
CA ALA A 102 -2.42 5.71 -3.24
C ALA A 102 -2.90 5.18 -4.60
N LEU A 103 -3.08 3.87 -4.70
CA LEU A 103 -3.82 3.22 -5.77
C LEU A 103 -5.32 3.29 -5.44
N SER A 104 -6.13 3.83 -6.35
CA SER A 104 -7.58 3.93 -6.24
C SER A 104 -8.23 3.13 -7.36
N CYS A 105 -9.09 2.16 -7.04
CA CYS A 105 -9.77 1.30 -8.02
C CYS A 105 -11.27 1.18 -7.75
N SER A 106 -12.03 0.69 -8.73
CA SER A 106 -13.35 0.10 -8.48
C SER A 106 -13.20 -1.42 -8.38
N CYS A 107 -13.72 -2.04 -7.33
CA CYS A 107 -13.49 -3.45 -7.04
C CYS A 107 -14.78 -4.21 -6.67
N VAL A 108 -14.88 -5.46 -7.11
CA VAL A 108 -16.03 -6.33 -6.88
C VAL A 108 -15.97 -6.92 -5.46
N ALA A 109 -17.02 -6.66 -4.69
CA ALA A 109 -17.30 -7.25 -3.38
C ALA A 109 -17.75 -8.71 -3.51
N ASN A 110 -17.80 -9.43 -2.39
CA ASN A 110 -18.10 -10.87 -2.42
C ASN A 110 -19.55 -11.16 -2.86
N ASN A 111 -20.45 -10.21 -2.66
CA ASN A 111 -21.84 -10.26 -3.11
C ASN A 111 -22.04 -9.82 -4.58
N GLY A 112 -20.96 -9.52 -5.31
CA GLY A 112 -21.00 -9.05 -6.69
C GLY A 112 -21.21 -7.54 -6.85
N THR A 113 -21.47 -6.79 -5.77
CA THR A 113 -21.57 -5.33 -5.81
C THR A 113 -20.21 -4.71 -6.14
N ILE A 114 -20.22 -3.60 -6.87
CA ILE A 114 -19.01 -2.85 -7.19
C ILE A 114 -18.80 -1.77 -6.14
N ILE A 115 -17.66 -1.82 -5.47
CA ILE A 115 -17.20 -0.76 -4.56
C ILE A 115 -16.29 0.17 -5.34
N HIS A 116 -16.75 1.41 -5.54
CA HIS A 116 -15.96 2.46 -6.18
C HIS A 116 -15.00 3.11 -5.19
N GLY A 117 -13.82 3.50 -5.67
CA GLY A 117 -12.88 4.28 -4.87
C GLY A 117 -12.24 3.51 -3.71
N SER A 118 -12.07 2.19 -3.84
CA SER A 118 -11.20 1.46 -2.91
C SER A 118 -9.79 2.02 -3.03
N ARG A 119 -9.20 2.49 -1.93
CA ARG A 119 -7.88 3.14 -1.91
C ARG A 119 -6.88 2.30 -1.11
N LEU A 120 -5.67 2.17 -1.65
CA LEU A 120 -4.56 1.49 -0.99
C LEU A 120 -3.29 2.35 -1.07
N GLY A 121 -2.75 2.74 0.08
CA GLY A 121 -1.50 3.49 0.15
C GLY A 121 -0.31 2.66 -0.33
N LEU A 122 0.43 3.16 -1.33
CA LEU A 122 1.57 2.49 -1.96
C LEU A 122 2.79 2.42 -1.04
N ASN A 123 3.04 3.49 -0.28
CA ASN A 123 4.17 3.58 0.64
C ASN A 123 4.10 2.55 1.79
N MET A 124 2.92 2.00 2.05
CA MET A 124 2.68 1.03 3.11
C MET A 124 3.11 -0.38 2.75
N GLY A 125 3.19 -0.70 1.45
CA GLY A 125 3.45 -2.06 0.98
C GLY A 125 4.58 -2.18 -0.04
N ILE A 126 5.24 -1.08 -0.40
CA ILE A 126 6.36 -1.06 -1.33
C ILE A 126 7.55 -0.38 -0.67
N SER A 127 8.75 -0.91 -0.85
CA SER A 127 9.98 -0.27 -0.42
C SER A 127 11.10 -0.42 -1.44
N LEU A 128 12.13 0.41 -1.27
CA LEU A 128 13.35 0.36 -2.08
C LEU A 128 14.42 -0.44 -1.34
N VAL A 129 14.71 -1.65 -1.84
CA VAL A 129 15.73 -2.53 -1.27
C VAL A 129 16.82 -2.76 -2.31
N ASN A 130 18.06 -2.36 -2.00
CA ASN A 130 19.21 -2.50 -2.90
C ASN A 130 18.96 -1.93 -4.31
N GLY A 131 18.27 -0.77 -4.38
CA GLY A 131 17.96 -0.11 -5.65
C GLY A 131 16.85 -0.75 -6.48
N LYS A 132 16.09 -1.70 -5.91
CA LYS A 132 14.92 -2.33 -6.53
C LYS A 132 13.66 -2.10 -5.69
N LEU A 133 12.53 -1.91 -6.36
CA LEU A 133 11.23 -1.86 -5.69
C LEU A 133 10.80 -3.27 -5.32
N VAL A 134 10.35 -3.46 -4.07
CA VAL A 134 9.92 -4.76 -3.54
C VAL A 134 8.60 -4.57 -2.78
N CYS A 135 7.68 -5.52 -2.91
CA CYS A 135 6.47 -5.57 -2.11
C CYS A 135 6.75 -6.21 -0.74
N HIS A 136 6.23 -5.60 0.33
CA HIS A 136 6.32 -6.12 1.69
C HIS A 136 5.10 -6.95 2.03
N ASN A 137 5.29 -8.26 2.21
CA ASN A 137 4.31 -9.20 2.77
C ASN A 137 4.18 -9.10 4.31
#